data_AF-A0A975W631-F1
#
_entry.id   AF-A0A975W631-F1
#
_cell.length_a   1.000
_cell.length_b   1.000
_cell.length_c   1.000
_cell.angle_alpha   90.00
_cell.angle_beta   90.00
_cell.angle_gamma   90.00
#
_symmetry.space_group_name_H-M   'P 1'
#
loop_
_entity.id
_entity.type
_entity.pdbx_description
1 polymer ?
#
loop_
_entity_poly.entity_id
_entity_poly.type
_entity_poly.pdbx_seq_one_letter_code
_entity_poly.pdbx_strand_id
1 'polypeptide(L)'
;MIAVHQVAGAFSPAECNEIVALAASADARDARLVGQTRDHNLRRADLVWLDEVAGAEWVMDRIIDVVRSANRDVFGFDLQDFAESAQVARYGAEREGHFDWHADIGDGPVAARRKLTMVVQLAGAEVYDGGTLEVMPSANVVAANRACGTATLFPAFLLHRVTPVTRGARQSLTIWAHGPAFR
;
A
#
# COMPACT_ATOMS: atom_id res chain seq x y z
N MET A 1 -3.22 20.04 2.51
CA MET A 1 -3.37 19.71 3.95
C MET A 1 -2.53 18.48 4.24
N ILE A 2 -1.75 18.46 5.33
CA ILE A 2 -1.10 17.23 5.78
C ILE A 2 -2.14 16.44 6.58
N ALA A 3 -2.55 15.29 6.06
CA ALA A 3 -3.57 14.46 6.67
C ALA A 3 -3.26 12.97 6.46
N VAL A 4 -3.71 12.14 7.39
CA VAL A 4 -3.82 10.69 7.23
C VAL A 4 -5.31 10.38 7.31
N HIS A 5 -5.89 9.91 6.22
CA HIS A 5 -7.33 9.66 6.11
C HIS A 5 -7.59 8.16 6.04
N GLN A 6 -8.63 7.69 6.73
CA GLN A 6 -8.98 6.27 6.75
C GLN A 6 -10.42 6.07 6.26
N VAL A 7 -10.60 5.12 5.35
CA VAL A 7 -11.90 4.69 4.83
C VAL A 7 -12.11 3.24 5.25
N ALA A 8 -12.92 3.04 6.27
CA ALA A 8 -13.31 1.70 6.72
C ALA A 8 -14.23 1.04 5.69
N GLY A 9 -14.07 -0.26 5.47
CA GLY A 9 -14.90 -1.02 4.53
C GLY A 9 -14.75 -0.56 3.07
N ALA A 10 -13.60 0.03 2.70
CA ALA A 10 -13.28 0.32 1.30
C ALA A 10 -13.32 -0.95 0.43
N PHE A 11 -12.90 -2.05 1.04
CA PHE A 11 -13.12 -3.41 0.54
C PHE A 11 -13.84 -4.23 1.61
N SER A 12 -14.71 -5.13 1.19
CA SER A 12 -15.31 -6.11 2.09
C SER A 12 -14.30 -7.20 2.46
N PRO A 13 -14.50 -7.95 3.56
CA PRO A 13 -13.64 -9.09 3.88
C PRO A 13 -13.58 -10.14 2.76
N ALA A 14 -14.68 -10.36 2.03
CA ALA A 14 -14.73 -11.27 0.89
C ALA A 14 -13.84 -10.79 -0.26
N GLU A 15 -13.93 -9.50 -0.60
CA GLU A 15 -13.08 -8.85 -1.60
C GLU A 15 -11.59 -8.88 -1.21
N CYS A 16 -11.26 -8.68 0.07
CA CYS A 16 -9.89 -8.83 0.55
C CYS A 16 -9.35 -10.24 0.37
N ASN A 17 -10.14 -11.26 0.71
CA ASN A 17 -9.78 -12.66 0.52
C ASN A 17 -9.60 -12.99 -0.97
N GLU A 18 -10.45 -12.45 -1.83
CA GLU A 18 -10.36 -12.62 -3.28
C GLU A 18 -9.06 -12.01 -3.82
N ILE A 19 -8.72 -10.76 -3.44
CA ILE A 19 -7.45 -10.12 -3.83
C ILE A 19 -6.25 -10.95 -3.37
N VAL A 20 -6.28 -11.46 -2.14
CA VAL A 20 -5.22 -12.34 -1.61
C VAL A 20 -5.11 -13.63 -2.40
N ALA A 21 -6.22 -14.27 -2.74
CA ALA A 21 -6.25 -15.51 -3.51
C ALA A 21 -5.73 -15.29 -4.94
N LEU A 22 -6.17 -14.21 -5.60
CA LEU A 22 -5.69 -13.82 -6.92
C LEU A 22 -4.18 -13.62 -6.92
N ALA A 23 -3.66 -12.82 -5.99
CA ALA A 23 -2.23 -12.56 -5.87
C ALA A 23 -1.41 -13.83 -5.55
N ALA A 24 -1.97 -14.78 -4.79
CA ALA A 24 -1.32 -16.07 -4.50
C ALA A 24 -1.37 -17.06 -5.68
N SER A 25 -2.35 -16.91 -6.58
CA SER A 25 -2.54 -17.76 -7.76
C SER A 25 -1.78 -17.28 -9.00
N ALA A 26 -1.39 -16.01 -9.03
CA ALA A 26 -0.46 -15.49 -10.02
C ALA A 26 0.78 -16.40 -10.01
N ASP A 27 1.14 -16.96 -11.17
CA ASP A 27 2.20 -17.97 -11.29
C ASP A 27 3.35 -17.56 -10.36
N ALA A 28 3.78 -18.48 -9.48
CA ALA A 28 5.01 -18.37 -8.71
C ALA A 28 6.25 -18.41 -9.65
N ARG A 29 6.23 -17.63 -10.72
CA ARG A 29 7.42 -17.18 -11.42
C ARG A 29 8.06 -16.26 -10.42
N ASP A 30 9.17 -16.73 -9.84
CA ASP A 30 10.13 -15.98 -9.03
C ASP A 30 9.70 -14.53 -8.97
N ALA A 31 9.07 -14.12 -7.86
CA ALA A 31 8.85 -12.71 -7.58
C ALA A 31 10.25 -12.11 -7.63
N ARG A 32 10.67 -11.72 -8.84
CA ARG A 32 12.04 -11.39 -9.16
C ARG A 32 12.29 -10.27 -8.20
N LEU A 33 13.20 -10.53 -7.26
CA LEU A 33 13.84 -9.56 -6.41
C LEU A 33 13.89 -8.26 -7.19
N VAL A 34 12.94 -7.37 -6.92
CA VAL A 34 12.81 -6.11 -7.63
C VAL A 34 14.06 -5.33 -7.25
N GLY A 35 15.05 -5.40 -8.13
CA GLY A 35 16.37 -4.80 -7.99
C GLY A 35 17.32 -5.59 -7.11
N GLN A 36 18.39 -6.11 -7.72
CA GLN A 36 19.63 -6.51 -7.05
C GLN A 36 20.39 -5.32 -6.43
N THR A 37 19.68 -4.34 -5.87
CA THR A 37 20.27 -3.17 -5.19
C THR A 37 19.20 -2.44 -4.38
N ARG A 38 18.58 -3.13 -3.42
CA ARG A 38 17.91 -2.43 -2.32
C ARG A 38 18.33 -3.11 -1.04
N ASP A 39 19.01 -2.32 -0.22
CA ASP A 39 19.43 -2.66 1.13
C ASP A 39 18.36 -3.55 1.79
N HIS A 40 18.66 -4.83 1.99
CA HIS A 40 17.71 -5.80 2.57
C HIS A 40 17.28 -5.41 3.99
N ASN A 41 17.91 -4.38 4.56
CA ASN A 41 17.53 -3.73 5.80
C ASN A 41 16.36 -2.74 5.63
N LEU A 42 16.07 -2.27 4.41
CA LEU A 42 15.01 -1.29 4.15
C LEU A 42 13.64 -1.95 3.99
N ARG A 43 13.54 -3.08 3.26
CA ARG A 43 12.26 -3.79 3.06
C ARG A 43 12.44 -5.31 2.99
N ARG A 44 11.58 -6.03 3.70
CA ARG A 44 11.45 -7.50 3.66
C ARG A 44 9.98 -7.88 3.42
N ALA A 45 9.62 -8.11 2.17
CA ALA A 45 8.27 -8.49 1.74
C ALA A 45 8.29 -9.20 0.38
N ASP A 46 7.28 -10.03 0.13
CA ASP A 46 7.00 -10.60 -1.19
C ASP A 46 5.96 -9.72 -1.90
N LEU A 47 6.16 -9.41 -3.18
CA LEU A 47 5.35 -8.44 -3.93
C LEU A 47 4.75 -9.06 -5.18
N VAL A 48 3.49 -8.75 -5.44
CA VAL A 48 2.77 -9.11 -6.67
C VAL A 48 2.10 -7.85 -7.20
N TRP A 49 2.27 -7.56 -8.49
CA TRP A 49 1.59 -6.45 -9.16
C TRP A 49 0.33 -6.99 -9.86
N LEU A 50 -0.82 -6.35 -9.66
CA LEU A 50 -2.12 -6.90 -10.08
C LEU A 50 -2.38 -6.84 -11.59
N ASP A 51 -1.64 -6.05 -12.34
CA ASP A 51 -1.66 -6.01 -13.81
C ASP A 51 -1.11 -7.30 -14.44
N GLU A 52 -0.35 -8.09 -13.68
CA GLU A 52 0.11 -9.42 -14.07
C GLU A 52 -0.89 -10.53 -13.69
N VAL A 53 -2.02 -10.17 -13.06
CA VAL A 53 -2.99 -11.12 -12.47
C VAL A 53 -4.34 -11.02 -13.16
N ALA A 54 -4.67 -12.03 -13.98
CA ALA A 54 -5.97 -12.11 -14.64
C ALA A 54 -7.12 -12.16 -13.62
N GLY A 55 -8.19 -11.39 -13.85
CA GLY A 55 -9.35 -11.32 -12.96
C GLY A 55 -9.25 -10.29 -11.83
N ALA A 56 -8.13 -9.56 -11.73
CA ALA A 56 -7.94 -8.51 -10.73
C ALA A 56 -8.36 -7.10 -11.21
N GLU A 57 -8.96 -6.97 -12.40
CA GLU A 57 -9.27 -5.69 -13.04
C GLU A 57 -10.23 -4.83 -12.20
N TRP A 58 -11.20 -5.47 -11.55
CA TRP A 58 -12.20 -4.80 -10.70
C TRP A 58 -11.59 -4.06 -9.50
N VAL A 59 -10.39 -4.48 -9.06
CA VAL A 59 -9.70 -3.87 -7.91
C VAL A 59 -9.34 -2.42 -8.22
N MET A 60 -8.94 -2.12 -9.46
CA MET A 60 -8.61 -0.76 -9.88
C MET A 60 -9.85 0.13 -9.93
N ASP A 61 -11.00 -0.38 -10.37
CA ASP A 61 -12.26 0.38 -10.34
C ASP A 61 -12.60 0.80 -8.91
N ARG A 62 -12.50 -0.13 -7.94
CA ARG A 62 -12.72 0.18 -6.53
C ARG A 62 -11.70 1.20 -5.99
N ILE A 63 -10.42 1.05 -6.34
CA ILE A 63 -9.37 1.99 -5.97
C ILE A 63 -9.69 3.40 -6.44
N ILE A 64 -10.09 3.54 -7.71
CA ILE A 64 -10.39 4.83 -8.34
C ILE A 64 -11.51 5.54 -7.58
N ASP A 65 -12.56 4.83 -7.20
CA ASP A 65 -13.69 5.40 -6.45
C ASP A 65 -13.26 5.89 -5.06
N VAL A 66 -12.50 5.07 -4.33
CA VAL A 66 -12.01 5.42 -2.98
C VAL A 66 -11.08 6.63 -3.04
N VAL A 67 -10.10 6.61 -3.95
CA VAL A 67 -9.15 7.71 -4.14
C VAL A 67 -9.85 8.98 -4.58
N ARG A 68 -10.79 8.90 -5.53
CA ARG A 68 -11.54 10.07 -6.01
C ARG A 68 -12.32 10.72 -4.86
N SER A 69 -13.03 9.93 -4.04
CA SER A 69 -13.78 10.48 -2.91
C SER A 69 -12.85 11.12 -1.88
N ALA A 70 -11.83 10.39 -1.43
CA ALA A 70 -10.89 10.90 -0.44
C ALA A 70 -10.14 12.14 -0.93
N ASN A 71 -9.76 12.18 -2.21
CA ASN A 71 -9.09 13.34 -2.79
C ASN A 71 -10.01 14.56 -2.83
N ARG A 72 -11.27 14.40 -3.25
CA ARG A 72 -12.25 15.50 -3.25
C ARG A 72 -12.52 16.04 -1.84
N ASP A 73 -12.68 15.14 -0.87
CA ASP A 73 -13.19 15.51 0.45
C ASP A 73 -12.08 15.96 1.42
N VAL A 74 -10.82 15.56 1.20
CA VAL A 74 -9.72 15.77 2.17
C VAL A 74 -8.48 16.43 1.55
N PHE A 75 -7.98 15.92 0.42
CA PHE A 75 -6.62 16.23 -0.03
C PHE A 75 -6.55 17.37 -1.05
N GLY A 76 -7.47 17.39 -2.02
CA GLY A 76 -7.56 18.40 -3.07
C GLY A 76 -6.36 18.41 -4.02
N PHE A 77 -5.69 17.28 -4.25
CA PHE A 77 -4.59 17.21 -5.22
C PHE A 77 -5.10 17.18 -6.66
N ASP A 78 -4.33 17.77 -7.58
CA ASP A 78 -4.50 17.60 -9.02
C ASP A 78 -3.99 16.20 -9.42
N LEU A 79 -4.88 15.21 -9.29
CA LEU A 79 -4.63 13.83 -9.68
C LEU A 79 -4.99 13.63 -11.16
N GLN A 80 -4.06 13.11 -11.94
CA GLN A 80 -4.19 12.99 -13.40
C GLN A 80 -4.32 11.54 -13.86
N ASP A 81 -3.60 10.62 -13.22
CA ASP A 81 -3.53 9.22 -13.61
C ASP A 81 -3.09 8.31 -12.46
N PHE A 82 -3.17 7.00 -12.73
CA PHE A 82 -2.47 5.95 -12.00
C PHE A 82 -1.42 5.36 -12.94
N ALA A 83 -0.19 5.85 -12.84
CA ALA A 83 0.91 5.46 -13.73
C ALA A 83 1.59 4.14 -13.31
N GLU A 84 1.09 3.50 -12.24
CA GLU A 84 1.63 2.27 -11.67
C GLU A 84 0.46 1.34 -11.31
N SER A 85 0.72 0.04 -11.41
CA SER A 85 -0.22 -1.01 -11.02
C SER A 85 -0.36 -1.10 -9.49
N ALA A 86 -1.45 -1.68 -9.02
CA ALA A 86 -1.63 -1.92 -7.59
C ALA A 86 -0.75 -3.10 -7.15
N GLN A 87 -0.06 -2.91 -6.02
CA GLN A 87 0.90 -3.88 -5.48
C GLN A 87 0.31 -4.56 -4.25
N VAL A 88 0.15 -5.88 -4.31
CA VAL A 88 -0.07 -6.71 -3.12
C VAL A 88 1.28 -7.04 -2.50
N ALA A 89 1.42 -6.77 -1.20
CA ALA A 89 2.62 -7.06 -0.43
C ALA A 89 2.32 -8.03 0.72
N ARG A 90 3.13 -9.08 0.85
CA ARG A 90 3.11 -10.05 1.95
C ARG A 90 4.35 -9.87 2.83
N TYR A 91 4.13 -9.64 4.12
CA TYR A 91 5.17 -9.54 5.15
C TYR A 91 5.00 -10.71 6.12
N GLY A 92 5.93 -11.65 6.11
CA GLY A 92 5.86 -12.84 6.96
C GLY A 92 6.77 -12.77 8.19
N ALA A 93 6.31 -13.34 9.30
CA ALA A 93 7.08 -13.42 10.55
C ALA A 93 8.40 -14.21 10.39
N GLU A 94 8.47 -15.14 9.44
CA GLU A 94 9.65 -15.98 9.17
C GLU A 94 10.92 -15.19 8.82
N ARG A 95 10.77 -13.93 8.39
CA ARG A 95 11.87 -13.01 8.05
C ARG A 95 11.77 -11.66 8.76
N GLU A 96 10.93 -11.58 9.79
CA GLU A 96 10.56 -10.33 10.46
C GLU A 96 10.13 -9.26 9.43
N GLY A 97 9.23 -9.63 8.51
CA GLY A 97 8.87 -8.79 7.37
C GLY A 97 8.51 -7.36 7.79
N HIS A 98 9.14 -6.38 7.15
CA HIS A 98 9.00 -4.95 7.46
C HIS A 98 9.28 -4.06 6.24
N PHE A 99 9.05 -2.76 6.39
CA PHE A 99 9.58 -1.73 5.52
C PHE A 99 9.92 -0.54 6.41
N ASP A 100 11.19 -0.18 6.56
CA ASP A 100 11.61 0.92 7.43
C ASP A 100 11.14 2.29 6.87
N TRP A 101 11.34 3.36 7.65
CA TRP A 101 10.90 4.71 7.33
C TRP A 101 11.34 5.16 5.93
N HIS A 102 10.37 5.49 5.09
CA HIS A 102 10.58 5.98 3.73
C HIS A 102 9.45 6.92 3.31
N ALA A 103 9.68 7.67 2.24
CA ALA A 103 8.63 8.35 1.48
C ALA A 103 8.42 7.61 0.15
N ASP A 104 7.20 7.68 -0.38
CA ASP A 104 6.88 7.04 -1.65
C ASP A 104 7.24 7.92 -2.85
N ILE A 105 7.25 9.24 -2.68
CA ILE A 105 7.81 10.13 -3.68
C ILE A 105 9.33 9.92 -3.79
N GLY A 106 9.88 10.03 -5.00
CA GLY A 106 11.32 9.87 -5.22
C GLY A 106 11.78 10.41 -6.57
N ASP A 107 13.07 10.26 -6.88
CA ASP A 107 13.73 10.97 -7.99
C ASP A 107 13.46 10.39 -9.41
N GLY A 108 12.65 9.33 -9.52
CA GLY A 108 12.29 8.72 -10.80
C GLY A 108 11.15 9.46 -11.54
N PRO A 109 11.05 9.38 -12.87
CA PRO A 109 10.04 10.12 -13.65
C PRO A 109 8.58 9.82 -13.24
N VAL A 110 8.33 8.59 -12.78
CA VAL A 110 7.01 8.17 -12.26
C VAL A 110 6.91 8.47 -10.76
N ALA A 111 7.92 8.10 -9.97
CA ALA A 111 7.92 8.29 -8.53
C ALA A 111 7.80 9.77 -8.11
N ALA A 112 8.42 10.70 -8.87
CA ALA A 112 8.36 12.14 -8.61
C ALA A 112 6.96 12.74 -8.78
N ARG A 113 6.07 12.03 -9.49
CA ARG A 113 4.69 12.43 -9.74
C ARG A 113 3.71 11.89 -8.70
N ARG A 114 4.12 10.97 -7.81
CA ARG A 114 3.24 10.40 -6.80
C ARG A 114 2.72 11.50 -5.87
N LYS A 115 1.41 11.60 -5.75
CA LYS A 115 0.71 12.58 -4.92
C LYS A 115 0.11 11.95 -3.68
N LEU A 116 -0.60 10.86 -3.88
CA LEU A 116 -1.38 10.20 -2.85
C LEU A 116 -1.04 8.72 -2.83
N THR A 117 -0.63 8.23 -1.67
CA THR A 117 -0.50 6.80 -1.39
C THR A 117 -1.80 6.33 -0.77
N MET A 118 -2.28 5.17 -1.22
CA MET A 118 -3.32 4.41 -0.53
C MET A 118 -2.79 3.03 -0.17
N VAL A 119 -2.97 2.62 1.09
CA VAL A 119 -2.67 1.28 1.59
C VAL A 119 -3.92 0.67 2.19
N VAL A 120 -4.35 -0.50 1.70
CA VAL A 120 -5.48 -1.27 2.21
C VAL A 120 -4.96 -2.47 2.99
N GLN A 121 -5.50 -2.73 4.19
CA GLN A 121 -5.24 -3.96 4.91
C GLN A 121 -6.04 -5.10 4.27
N LEU A 122 -5.37 -6.18 3.84
CA LEU A 122 -6.03 -7.34 3.24
C LEU A 122 -6.18 -8.52 4.21
N ALA A 123 -5.49 -8.47 5.35
CA ALA A 123 -5.59 -9.44 6.43
C ALA A 123 -6.09 -8.77 7.71
N GLY A 124 -6.94 -9.45 8.47
CA GLY A 124 -7.40 -8.98 9.78
C GLY A 124 -6.30 -9.00 10.84
N ALA A 125 -6.40 -8.13 11.84
CA ALA A 125 -5.38 -7.97 12.88
C ALA A 125 -5.19 -9.22 13.76
N GLU A 126 -6.15 -10.13 13.76
CA GLU A 126 -6.15 -11.38 14.54
C GLU A 126 -5.17 -12.42 13.99
N VAL A 127 -4.87 -12.38 12.68
CA VAL A 127 -4.03 -13.41 12.04
C VAL A 127 -2.53 -13.09 12.07
N TYR A 128 -2.13 -11.91 12.56
CA TYR A 128 -0.73 -11.51 12.67
C TYR A 128 -0.47 -10.54 13.83
N ASP A 129 0.76 -10.55 14.36
CA ASP A 129 1.25 -9.55 15.34
C ASP A 129 2.37 -8.70 14.72
N GLY A 130 2.52 -7.47 15.20
CA GLY A 130 3.39 -6.48 14.54
C GLY A 130 2.82 -6.04 13.19
N GLY A 131 3.68 -5.71 12.22
CA GLY A 131 3.22 -5.32 10.87
C GLY A 131 2.40 -4.02 10.84
N THR A 132 2.51 -3.16 11.84
CA THR A 132 1.72 -1.93 11.89
C THR A 132 2.22 -0.98 10.81
N LEU A 133 1.31 -0.51 9.95
CA LEU A 133 1.59 0.64 9.10
C LEU A 133 1.58 1.89 9.98
N GLU A 134 2.71 2.56 10.04
CA GLU A 134 2.91 3.80 10.79
C GLU A 134 3.20 4.93 9.82
N VAL A 135 2.52 6.06 9.97
CA VAL A 135 2.70 7.27 9.15
C VAL A 135 3.10 8.42 10.06
N MET A 136 4.07 9.21 9.66
CA MET A 136 4.60 10.36 10.39
C MET A 136 4.20 11.66 9.67
N PRO A 137 2.98 12.18 9.88
CA PRO A 137 2.54 13.44 9.26
C PRO A 137 3.27 14.68 9.81
N SER A 138 3.82 14.60 11.02
CA SER A 138 4.56 15.70 11.65
C SER A 138 5.48 15.11 12.73
N ALA A 139 5.63 15.77 13.89
CA ALA A 139 6.45 15.27 14.99
C ALA A 139 5.91 13.98 15.67
N ASN A 140 4.71 13.52 15.29
CA ASN A 140 4.05 12.35 15.88
C ASN A 140 3.86 11.23 14.84
N VAL A 141 3.89 9.99 15.31
CA VAL A 141 3.54 8.80 14.53
C VAL A 141 2.07 8.45 14.73
N VAL A 142 1.38 8.17 13.63
CA VAL A 142 0.00 7.70 13.59
C VAL A 142 -0.01 6.26 13.07
N ALA A 143 -0.56 5.35 13.87
CA ALA A 143 -0.80 3.97 13.45
C ALA A 143 -2.06 3.88 12.57
N ALA A 144 -1.95 3.20 11.44
CA ALA A 144 -3.09 2.90 10.59
C ALA A 144 -4.02 1.88 11.25
N ASN A 145 -5.32 1.98 10.97
CA ASN A 145 -6.27 0.95 11.36
C ASN A 145 -5.92 -0.39 10.68
N ARG A 146 -5.97 -1.47 11.46
CA ARG A 146 -5.60 -2.83 11.08
C ARG A 146 -6.81 -3.69 10.67
N ALA A 147 -8.02 -3.15 10.69
CA ALA A 147 -9.21 -3.87 10.25
C ALA A 147 -9.13 -4.15 8.75
N CYS A 148 -9.38 -5.41 8.38
CA CYS A 148 -9.43 -5.87 7.00
C CYS A 148 -10.35 -4.98 6.16
N GLY A 149 -9.92 -4.64 4.94
CA GLY A 149 -10.65 -3.78 4.02
C GLY A 149 -10.57 -2.28 4.31
N THR A 150 -9.88 -1.88 5.37
CA THR A 150 -9.67 -0.45 5.67
C THR A 150 -8.57 0.13 4.79
N ALA A 151 -8.89 1.17 4.03
CA ALA A 151 -7.94 1.95 3.26
C ALA A 151 -7.39 3.10 4.11
N THR A 152 -6.06 3.28 4.13
CA THR A 152 -5.37 4.43 4.70
C THR A 152 -4.73 5.22 3.58
N LEU A 153 -5.12 6.48 3.42
CA LEU A 153 -4.63 7.40 2.40
C LEU A 153 -3.81 8.53 3.02
N PHE A 154 -2.69 8.87 2.40
CA PHE A 154 -1.82 9.94 2.85
C PHE A 154 -0.98 10.50 1.70
N PRO A 155 -0.53 11.77 1.78
CA PRO A 155 0.36 12.34 0.77
C PRO A 155 1.65 11.53 0.63
N ALA A 156 2.06 11.25 -0.61
CA ALA A 156 3.17 10.35 -0.91
C ALA A 156 4.55 10.83 -0.40
N PHE A 157 4.66 12.10 0.00
CA PHE A 157 5.86 12.66 0.62
C PHE A 157 5.97 12.42 2.14
N LEU A 158 4.93 11.87 2.78
CA LEU A 158 4.99 11.58 4.21
C LEU A 158 5.84 10.34 4.49
N LEU A 159 6.69 10.46 5.51
CA LEU A 159 7.45 9.32 6.02
C LEU A 159 6.48 8.30 6.60
N HIS A 160 6.67 7.04 6.23
CA HIS A 160 5.89 5.93 6.75
C HIS A 160 6.72 4.65 6.77
N ARG A 161 6.27 3.68 7.56
CA ARG A 161 6.92 2.37 7.70
C ARG A 161 5.92 1.26 7.98
N VAL A 162 6.35 0.02 7.82
CA VAL A 162 5.67 -1.18 8.33
C VAL A 162 6.57 -1.79 9.39
N THR A 163 6.11 -1.85 10.64
CA THR A 163 6.88 -2.46 11.73
C THR A 163 7.09 -3.97 11.50
N PRO A 164 8.13 -4.59 12.07
CA PRO A 164 8.35 -6.02 11.92
C PRO A 164 7.12 -6.87 12.28
N VAL A 165 6.79 -7.82 11.42
CA VAL A 165 5.80 -8.86 11.72
C VAL A 165 6.45 -9.90 12.64
N THR A 166 5.82 -10.20 13.78
CA THR A 166 6.37 -11.12 14.79
C THR A 166 5.58 -12.43 14.91
N ARG A 167 4.36 -12.47 14.37
CA ARG A 167 3.53 -13.68 14.24
C ARG A 167 2.70 -13.60 12.96
N GLY A 168 2.52 -14.72 12.28
CA GLY A 168 1.66 -14.82 11.10
C GLY A 168 2.21 -14.08 9.88
N ALA A 169 1.32 -13.61 9.02
CA ALA A 169 1.68 -12.81 7.84
C ALA A 169 0.70 -11.67 7.63
N ARG A 170 1.24 -10.47 7.41
CA ARG A 170 0.47 -9.30 7.01
C ARG A 170 0.40 -9.22 5.50
N GLN A 171 -0.80 -8.95 4.97
CA GLN A 171 -1.01 -8.65 3.56
C GLN A 171 -1.65 -7.28 3.38
N SER A 172 -1.17 -6.53 2.39
CA SER A 172 -1.74 -5.21 2.05
C SER A 172 -1.72 -4.95 0.56
N LEU A 173 -2.66 -4.14 0.10
CA LEU A 173 -2.70 -3.58 -1.25
C LEU A 173 -2.22 -2.13 -1.19
N THR A 174 -1.21 -1.78 -1.99
CA THR A 174 -0.69 -0.41 -2.10
C THR A 174 -0.84 0.09 -3.53
N ILE A 175 -1.24 1.35 -3.68
CA ILE A 175 -1.34 2.03 -4.97
C ILE A 175 -1.01 3.52 -4.80
N TRP A 176 -0.52 4.14 -5.87
CA TRP A 176 -0.20 5.56 -5.92
C TRP A 176 -1.01 6.26 -7.01
N ALA A 177 -1.59 7.40 -6.68
CA ALA A 177 -2.16 8.32 -7.65
C ALA A 177 -1.16 9.43 -7.97
N HIS A 178 -1.08 9.83 -9.23
CA HIS A 178 -0.04 10.70 -9.74
C HIS A 178 -0.61 12.03 -10.26
N GLY A 179 0.24 13.03 -10.32
CA GLY A 179 -0.10 14.38 -10.80
C GLY A 179 1.13 15.20 -11.15
N PRO A 180 0.98 16.51 -11.45
CA PRO A 180 2.11 17.38 -11.77
C PRO A 180 2.99 17.59 -10.53
N ALA A 181 4.23 18.09 -10.69
CA ALA A 181 5.11 18.36 -9.54
C ALA A 181 4.42 19.21 -8.46
N PHE A 182 4.79 19.02 -7.19
CA PHE A 182 4.33 19.93 -6.12
C PHE A 182 4.82 21.36 -6.41
N ARG A 183 3.97 22.35 -6.18
CA ARG A 183 4.21 23.78 -6.41
C ARG A 183 3.95 24.54 -5.13
#